data_AF-A0AAE1GG72-F1
#
_entry.id   AF-A0AAE1GG72-F1
#
_cell.length_a   1.000
_cell.length_b   1.000
_cell.length_c   1.000
_cell.angle_alpha   90.00
_cell.angle_beta   90.00
_cell.angle_gamma   90.00
#
_symmetry.space_group_name_H-M   'P 1'
#
loop_
_entity.id
_entity.type
_entity.pdbx_description
1 polymer ?
#
loop_
_entity_poly.entity_id
_entity_poly.type
_entity_poly.pdbx_seq_one_letter_code
_entity_poly.pdbx_strand_id
1 'polypeptide(L)'
;MLNCESLSRYTEKCKEIGNIDPYNIPRHAWKDITTLLGGDLPDLRHSDIYQYLINFKSAYNHKELRAYRSLEAYKYFIAGWVSELLIADIKQGNGSTLCIVTAKVRHSQSLNEEALRPWFAMEKEGPIIAAHCSCVAGLGEACSHVAATMFAVESGANWTKKESCTSQPCGWVLPSCSSFKSAPLAKIDFTSPATKYKNFDKQELHPSSCATPRTKKQLVSMEARQKFLETLKNSGIKSASLSLIPGCNEDFIPEGSFLPKPLSTLFSKDHTSLTRTDCRCSSSTIFSSYSLPQTTFFFPLALDIGLTVLIP
;
A
#
# COMPACT_ATOMS: atom_id res chain seq x y z
N MET A 1 -15.69 -8.33 13.13
CA MET A 1 -16.21 -7.96 14.46
C MET A 1 -15.03 -7.62 15.35
N LEU A 2 -15.02 -6.43 15.96
CA LEU A 2 -14.04 -6.10 17.00
C LEU A 2 -14.29 -7.03 18.20
N ASN A 3 -13.22 -7.48 18.88
CA ASN A 3 -13.39 -8.20 20.14
C ASN A 3 -13.96 -7.25 21.22
N CYS A 4 -14.53 -7.81 22.29
CA CYS A 4 -15.20 -7.03 23.35
C CYS A 4 -14.28 -5.95 23.96
N GLU A 5 -13.01 -6.29 24.16
CA GLU A 5 -11.99 -5.36 24.67
C GLU A 5 -11.73 -4.19 23.73
N SER A 6 -11.57 -4.45 22.42
CA SER A 6 -11.38 -3.37 21.43
C SER A 6 -12.61 -2.51 21.27
N LEU A 7 -13.81 -3.07 21.44
CA LEU A 7 -15.05 -2.30 21.45
C LEU A 7 -15.11 -1.37 22.66
N SER A 8 -14.78 -1.86 23.86
CA SER A 8 -14.74 -1.04 25.08
C SER A 8 -13.78 0.13 24.93
N ARG A 9 -12.56 -0.14 24.47
CA ARG A 9 -11.55 0.89 24.20
C ARG A 9 -12.00 1.89 23.15
N TYR A 10 -12.64 1.42 22.08
CA TYR A 10 -13.21 2.31 21.08
C TYR A 10 -14.27 3.24 21.68
N THR A 11 -15.15 2.71 22.53
CA THR A 11 -16.17 3.49 23.24
C THR A 11 -15.55 4.50 24.22
N GLU A 12 -14.52 4.12 24.96
CA GLU A 12 -13.78 5.03 25.86
C GLU A 12 -13.19 6.22 25.11
N LYS A 13 -12.55 5.96 23.96
CA LYS A 13 -12.04 7.01 23.08
C LYS A 13 -13.15 7.93 22.55
N CYS A 14 -14.31 7.37 22.16
CA CYS A 14 -15.44 8.20 21.75
C CYS A 14 -15.89 9.15 22.88
N LYS A 15 -15.73 8.77 24.15
CA LYS A 15 -16.01 9.67 25.29
C LYS A 15 -15.02 10.84 25.35
N GLU A 16 -13.75 10.63 25.04
CA GLU A 16 -12.72 11.69 25.03
C GLU A 16 -13.04 12.80 24.01
N ILE A 17 -13.76 12.47 22.94
CA ILE A 17 -14.19 13.41 21.90
C ILE A 17 -15.64 13.88 22.06
N GLY A 18 -16.19 13.82 23.28
CA GLY A 18 -17.54 14.31 23.59
C GLY A 18 -18.66 13.29 23.35
N ASN A 19 -18.36 11.99 23.50
CA ASN A 19 -19.28 10.87 23.27
C ASN A 19 -19.84 10.82 21.84
N ILE A 20 -19.00 11.18 20.87
CA ILE A 20 -19.33 11.20 19.45
C ILE A 20 -18.61 10.03 18.78
N ASP A 21 -19.34 9.31 17.93
CA ASP A 21 -18.77 8.28 17.06
C ASP A 21 -18.58 8.87 15.65
N PRO A 22 -17.33 9.09 15.20
CA PRO A 22 -17.03 9.63 13.88
C PRO A 22 -17.60 8.82 12.71
N TYR A 23 -17.81 7.51 12.87
CA TYR A 23 -18.41 6.68 11.82
C TYR A 23 -19.92 6.88 11.68
N ASN A 24 -20.58 7.41 12.70
CA ASN A 24 -22.02 7.67 12.71
C ASN A 24 -22.37 9.13 12.36
N ILE A 25 -21.37 10.00 12.13
CA ILE A 25 -21.63 11.39 11.74
C ILE A 25 -22.24 11.41 10.33
N PRO A 26 -23.41 12.06 10.13
CA PRO A 26 -24.11 12.03 8.86
C PRO A 26 -23.36 12.82 7.77
N ARG A 27 -23.47 12.39 6.51
CA ARG A 27 -22.68 12.93 5.38
C ARG A 27 -22.76 14.45 5.20
N HIS A 28 -23.90 15.07 5.53
CA HIS A 28 -24.13 16.51 5.39
C HIS A 28 -23.35 17.37 6.39
N ALA A 29 -22.93 16.79 7.53
CA ALA A 29 -22.09 17.49 8.51
C ALA A 29 -20.62 17.57 8.07
N TRP A 30 -20.24 16.78 7.06
CA TRP A 30 -18.88 16.71 6.54
C TRP A 30 -18.67 17.69 5.38
N LYS A 31 -17.66 18.54 5.51
CA LYS A 31 -17.18 19.43 4.45
C LYS A 31 -15.97 18.81 3.77
N ASP A 32 -15.87 18.93 2.45
CA ASP A 32 -14.68 18.50 1.72
C ASP A 32 -13.55 19.49 1.99
N ILE A 33 -12.33 19.01 2.26
CA ILE A 33 -11.18 19.88 2.52
C ILE A 33 -10.97 20.90 1.40
N THR A 34 -11.29 20.55 0.15
CA THR A 34 -11.16 21.46 -1.00
C THR A 34 -12.06 22.68 -0.90
N THR A 35 -13.20 22.57 -0.21
CA THR A 35 -14.11 23.70 0.05
C THR A 35 -13.65 24.60 1.19
N LEU A 36 -12.69 24.13 2.00
CA LEU A 36 -12.16 24.84 3.16
C LEU A 36 -10.81 25.52 2.87
N LEU A 37 -10.21 25.24 1.70
CA LEU A 37 -9.00 25.91 1.22
C LEU A 37 -9.28 27.42 1.14
N GLY A 38 -8.72 28.19 2.08
CA GLY A 38 -9.01 29.62 2.23
C GLY A 38 -9.10 30.14 3.67
N GLY A 39 -8.93 29.28 4.69
CA GLY A 39 -8.68 29.72 6.07
C GLY A 39 -9.43 28.97 7.17
N ASP A 40 -10.29 28.00 6.84
CA ASP A 40 -11.09 27.24 7.81
C ASP A 40 -10.54 25.81 8.05
N LEU A 41 -9.29 25.55 7.66
CA LEU A 41 -8.59 24.28 7.95
C LEU A 41 -8.06 24.29 9.39
N PRO A 42 -7.99 23.12 10.06
CA PRO A 42 -7.31 23.01 11.34
C PRO A 42 -5.81 23.34 11.19
N ASP A 43 -5.23 24.02 12.19
CA ASP A 43 -3.78 24.34 12.22
C ASP A 43 -2.96 23.11 12.63
N LEU A 44 -2.98 22.06 11.81
CA LEU A 44 -2.21 20.84 12.05
C LEU A 44 -0.77 21.01 11.57
N ARG A 45 0.20 20.96 12.48
CA ARG A 45 1.63 21.07 12.16
C ARG A 45 2.32 19.72 12.22
N HIS A 46 3.45 19.61 11.51
CA HIS A 46 4.31 18.42 11.59
C HIS A 46 4.70 18.04 13.02
N SER A 47 4.94 19.04 13.89
CA SER A 47 5.26 18.82 15.31
C SER A 47 4.14 18.09 16.05
N ASP A 48 2.88 18.40 15.74
CA ASP A 48 1.72 17.81 16.41
C ASP A 48 1.53 16.36 15.96
N ILE A 49 1.73 16.10 14.66
CA ILE A 49 1.74 14.74 14.10
C ILE A 49 2.85 13.91 14.73
N TYR A 50 4.06 14.47 14.83
CA TYR A 50 5.21 13.79 15.45
C TYR A 50 4.93 13.49 16.92
N GLN A 51 4.46 14.50 17.67
CA GLN A 51 4.11 14.38 19.09
C GLN A 51 3.08 13.27 19.30
N TYR A 52 2.02 13.24 18.49
CA TYR A 52 1.01 12.20 18.56
C TYR A 52 1.62 10.83 18.26
N LEU A 53 2.27 10.63 17.10
CA LEU A 53 2.74 9.31 16.67
C LEU A 53 3.86 8.72 17.55
N ILE A 54 4.70 9.57 18.13
CA ILE A 54 5.82 9.12 18.96
C ILE A 54 5.41 8.91 20.41
N ASN A 55 4.64 9.84 20.98
CA ASN A 55 4.27 9.78 22.39
C ASN A 55 2.92 9.08 22.62
N PHE A 56 2.32 8.51 21.57
CA PHE A 56 1.15 7.65 21.68
C PHE A 56 1.45 6.47 22.62
N LYS A 57 0.64 6.38 23.68
CA LYS A 57 0.76 5.31 24.68
C LYS A 57 -0.03 4.09 24.22
N SER A 58 0.58 2.92 24.34
CA SER A 58 -0.15 1.68 24.12
C SER A 58 -1.30 1.57 25.12
N ALA A 59 -2.46 1.15 24.64
CA ALA A 59 -3.56 0.76 25.52
C ALA A 59 -3.21 -0.45 26.41
N TYR A 60 -2.25 -1.29 26.01
CA TYR A 60 -1.95 -2.55 26.70
C TYR A 60 -0.92 -2.40 27.82
N ASN A 61 0.15 -1.64 27.57
CA ASN A 61 1.28 -1.52 28.50
C ASN A 61 1.50 -0.09 29.01
N HIS A 62 0.69 0.88 28.57
CA HIS A 62 0.80 2.30 28.86
C HIS A 62 2.17 2.95 28.57
N LYS A 63 3.06 2.23 27.87
CA LYS A 63 4.34 2.73 27.38
C LYS A 63 4.15 3.37 26.01
N GLU A 64 5.04 4.31 25.68
CA GLU A 64 5.11 4.90 24.35
C GLU A 64 5.35 3.79 23.31
N LEU A 65 4.45 3.68 22.33
CA LEU A 65 4.60 2.72 21.23
C LEU A 65 5.59 3.19 20.16
N ARG A 66 5.86 4.49 20.11
CA ARG A 66 6.79 5.16 19.18
C ARG A 66 6.62 4.65 17.75
N ALA A 67 5.55 5.08 17.08
CA ALA A 67 5.19 4.62 15.75
C ALA A 67 6.08 5.23 14.64
N TYR A 68 7.39 4.98 14.69
CA TYR A 68 8.37 5.52 13.75
C TYR A 68 8.06 5.19 12.29
N ARG A 69 7.49 4.02 12.02
CA ARG A 69 7.07 3.64 10.66
C ARG A 69 5.95 4.52 10.12
N SER A 70 5.08 5.03 10.99
CA SER A 70 3.96 5.89 10.60
C SER A 70 4.41 7.31 10.26
N LEU A 71 5.59 7.75 10.73
CA LEU A 71 6.18 9.01 10.26
C LEU A 71 6.53 8.99 8.77
N GLU A 72 6.72 7.80 8.18
CA GLU A 72 6.92 7.66 6.73
C GLU A 72 5.62 7.63 5.93
N ALA A 73 4.46 7.76 6.59
CA ALA A 73 3.16 7.63 5.92
C ALA A 73 2.83 8.80 4.98
N TYR A 74 3.57 9.91 5.02
CA TYR A 74 3.48 10.95 3.99
C TYR A 74 3.66 10.37 2.58
N LYS A 75 4.40 9.25 2.44
CA LYS A 75 4.58 8.51 1.19
C LYS A 75 3.25 8.03 0.59
N TYR A 76 2.25 7.70 1.43
CA TYR A 76 0.93 7.23 1.00
C TYR A 76 0.13 8.40 0.41
N PHE A 77 0.21 9.57 1.05
CA PHE A 77 -0.36 10.80 0.52
C PHE A 77 0.27 11.16 -0.83
N ILE A 78 1.60 11.16 -0.91
CA ILE A 78 2.34 11.45 -2.15
C ILE A 78 2.09 10.42 -3.27
N ALA A 79 1.84 9.16 -2.91
CA ALA A 79 1.45 8.12 -3.85
C ALA A 79 -0.01 8.25 -4.33
N GLY A 80 -0.76 9.23 -3.83
CA GLY A 80 -2.17 9.46 -4.17
C GLY A 80 -3.10 8.38 -3.62
N TRP A 81 -2.75 7.79 -2.48
CA TRP A 81 -3.56 6.75 -1.84
C TRP A 81 -4.56 7.30 -0.84
N VAL A 82 -4.47 8.59 -0.52
CA VAL A 82 -5.42 9.32 0.34
C VAL A 82 -6.38 10.08 -0.56
N SER A 83 -7.67 9.93 -0.32
CA SER A 83 -8.74 10.54 -1.10
C SER A 83 -9.95 10.84 -0.20
N GLU A 84 -10.91 11.63 -0.70
CA GLU A 84 -12.12 12.01 0.04
C GLU A 84 -11.82 12.48 1.48
N LEU A 85 -10.96 13.50 1.59
CA LEU A 85 -10.58 14.08 2.87
C LEU A 85 -11.70 15.03 3.33
N LEU A 86 -12.37 14.66 4.41
CA LEU A 86 -13.54 15.33 4.93
C LEU A 86 -13.30 15.83 6.35
N ILE A 87 -13.85 17.00 6.66
CA ILE A 87 -13.73 17.67 7.95
C ILE A 87 -15.12 17.96 8.51
N ALA A 88 -15.32 17.67 9.79
CA ALA A 88 -16.51 18.02 10.55
C ALA A 88 -16.11 18.79 11.82
N ASP A 89 -16.62 20.00 11.95
CA ASP A 89 -16.43 20.84 13.13
C ASP A 89 -17.61 20.66 14.10
N ILE A 90 -17.31 20.30 15.34
CA ILE A 90 -18.29 20.07 16.39
C ILE A 90 -18.04 21.04 17.54
N LYS A 91 -19.03 21.88 17.84
CA LYS A 91 -18.99 22.79 18.98
C LYS A 91 -19.16 21.99 20.27
N GLN A 92 -18.19 22.09 21.16
CA GLN A 92 -18.20 21.46 22.47
C GLN A 92 -18.88 22.38 23.50
N GLY A 93 -19.40 21.82 24.59
CA GLY A 93 -20.12 22.57 25.62
C GLY A 93 -19.25 23.57 26.41
N ASN A 94 -17.93 23.42 26.35
CA ASN A 94 -16.94 24.33 26.93
C ASN A 94 -16.59 25.53 26.01
N GLY A 95 -17.22 25.64 24.83
CA GLY A 95 -16.96 26.68 23.85
C GLY A 95 -15.82 26.39 22.88
N SER A 96 -15.05 25.30 23.05
CA SER A 96 -14.04 24.88 22.08
C SER A 96 -14.68 24.20 20.86
N THR A 97 -13.96 24.20 19.73
CA THR A 97 -14.39 23.48 18.52
C THR A 97 -13.51 22.27 18.32
N LEU A 98 -14.13 21.09 18.35
CA LEU A 98 -13.51 19.83 18.01
C LEU A 98 -13.56 19.64 16.49
N CYS A 99 -12.41 19.48 15.87
CA CYS A 99 -12.27 19.19 14.46
C CYS A 99 -12.06 17.68 14.29
N ILE A 100 -12.98 17.01 13.59
CA ILE A 100 -12.85 15.60 13.23
C ILE A 100 -12.54 15.51 11.75
N VAL A 101 -11.49 14.79 11.41
CA VAL A 101 -11.07 14.55 10.03
C VAL A 101 -11.21 13.07 9.71
N THR A 102 -11.78 12.75 8.55
CA THR A 102 -11.78 11.39 7.99
C THR A 102 -11.28 11.41 6.54
N ALA A 103 -10.75 10.28 6.09
CA ALA A 103 -10.38 10.08 4.68
C ALA A 103 -10.71 8.67 4.21
N LYS A 104 -10.56 8.44 2.90
CA LYS A 104 -10.41 7.11 2.31
C LYS A 104 -8.95 6.86 1.99
N VAL A 105 -8.36 5.82 2.59
CA VAL A 105 -6.95 5.45 2.39
C VAL A 105 -6.83 4.01 1.91
N ARG A 106 -6.13 3.79 0.80
CA ARG A 106 -5.92 2.43 0.27
C ARG A 106 -5.00 1.59 1.15
N HIS A 107 -5.20 0.28 1.06
CA HIS A 107 -4.26 -0.72 1.54
C HIS A 107 -3.00 -0.71 0.67
N SER A 108 -1.82 -0.79 1.30
CA SER A 108 -0.54 -0.84 0.58
C SER A 108 -0.26 -2.16 -0.13
N GLN A 109 -0.92 -3.25 0.32
CA GLN A 109 -0.69 -4.61 -0.17
C GLN A 109 -1.90 -5.22 -0.88
N SER A 110 -3.08 -4.59 -0.80
CA SER A 110 -4.31 -5.08 -1.40
C SER A 110 -5.04 -3.96 -2.14
N LEU A 111 -4.59 -3.68 -3.36
CA LEU A 111 -5.07 -2.54 -4.15
C LEU A 111 -6.53 -2.67 -4.61
N ASN A 112 -7.08 -3.88 -4.54
CA ASN A 112 -8.46 -4.20 -4.95
C ASN A 112 -9.44 -4.23 -3.76
N GLU A 113 -8.96 -4.16 -2.52
CA GLU A 113 -9.81 -4.05 -1.33
C GLU A 113 -10.43 -2.65 -1.21
N GLU A 114 -11.58 -2.56 -0.54
CA GLU A 114 -12.19 -1.28 -0.22
C GLU A 114 -11.22 -0.42 0.60
N ALA A 115 -11.15 0.88 0.28
CA ALA A 115 -10.32 1.80 1.03
C ALA A 115 -10.77 1.87 2.49
N LEU A 116 -9.78 1.92 3.38
CA LEU A 116 -9.98 2.10 4.81
C LEU A 116 -10.46 3.51 5.09
N ARG A 117 -11.17 3.65 6.21
CA ARG A 117 -11.71 4.93 6.68
C ARG A 117 -11.05 5.31 8.00
N PRO A 118 -9.78 5.75 7.98
CA PRO A 118 -9.17 6.34 9.16
C PRO A 118 -9.82 7.68 9.48
N TRP A 119 -9.90 7.97 10.77
CA TRP A 119 -10.24 9.29 11.27
C TRP A 119 -9.31 9.70 12.40
N PHE A 120 -9.18 11.01 12.60
CA PHE A 120 -8.57 11.58 13.79
C PHE A 120 -9.36 12.81 14.24
N ALA A 121 -9.24 13.13 15.52
CA ALA A 121 -9.88 14.26 16.14
C ALA A 121 -8.81 15.14 16.79
N MET A 122 -8.96 16.45 16.65
CA MET A 122 -8.08 17.45 17.23
C MET A 122 -8.89 18.67 17.66
N GLU A 123 -8.35 19.46 18.57
CA GLU A 123 -8.86 20.81 18.77
C GLU A 123 -8.44 21.67 17.57
N LYS A 124 -9.30 22.60 17.12
CA LYS A 124 -9.08 23.40 15.90
C LYS A 124 -7.72 24.12 15.85
N GLU A 125 -7.23 24.52 17.03
CA GLU A 125 -5.93 25.17 17.24
C GLU A 125 -5.13 24.45 18.35
N GLY A 126 -5.15 23.11 18.36
CA GLY A 126 -4.54 22.36 19.44
C GLY A 126 -4.03 20.97 19.03
N PRO A 127 -3.66 20.13 20.01
CA PRO A 127 -3.09 18.82 19.75
C PRO A 127 -4.13 17.86 19.17
N ILE A 128 -3.64 16.83 18.50
CA ILE A 128 -4.44 15.66 18.17
C ILE A 128 -4.83 14.95 19.48
N ILE A 129 -6.12 14.74 19.66
CA ILE A 129 -6.69 14.08 20.85
C ILE A 129 -6.69 12.57 20.63
N ALA A 130 -7.29 12.13 19.53
CA ALA A 130 -7.61 10.73 19.32
C ALA A 130 -7.60 10.36 17.84
N ALA A 131 -7.35 9.10 17.53
CA ALA A 131 -7.44 8.59 16.17
C ALA A 131 -7.88 7.13 16.12
N HIS A 132 -8.34 6.70 14.95
CA HIS A 132 -8.72 5.32 14.72
C HIS A 132 -8.63 4.96 13.24
N CYS A 133 -8.42 3.67 12.97
CA CYS A 133 -8.57 3.11 11.65
C CYS A 133 -9.11 1.69 11.75
N SER A 134 -9.91 1.28 10.77
CA SER A 134 -10.46 -0.07 10.67
C SER A 134 -9.45 -1.14 10.24
N CYS A 135 -8.18 -0.78 9.98
CA CYS A 135 -7.16 -1.75 9.61
C CYS A 135 -6.71 -2.60 10.80
N VAL A 136 -6.08 -3.74 10.53
CA VAL A 136 -5.58 -4.67 11.57
C VAL A 136 -4.59 -3.97 12.51
N ALA A 137 -3.73 -3.10 11.98
CA ALA A 137 -2.81 -2.26 12.77
C ALA A 137 -3.51 -1.06 13.45
N GLY A 138 -4.75 -0.76 13.07
CA GLY A 138 -5.54 0.39 13.53
C GLY A 138 -5.99 0.27 14.99
N LEU A 139 -5.90 -0.95 15.56
CA LEU A 139 -6.00 -1.20 17.00
C LEU A 139 -4.90 -0.48 17.80
N GLY A 140 -3.81 -0.08 17.15
CA GLY A 140 -2.74 0.73 17.75
C GLY A 140 -2.89 2.23 17.53
N GLU A 141 -3.96 2.69 16.85
CA GLU A 141 -4.38 4.09 16.63
C GLU A 141 -3.37 5.02 15.92
N ALA A 142 -2.12 4.61 15.81
CA ALA A 142 -1.02 5.29 15.15
C ALA A 142 -0.57 4.55 13.88
N CYS A 143 -1.48 3.85 13.19
CA CYS A 143 -1.16 3.14 11.96
C CYS A 143 -0.81 4.10 10.80
N SER A 144 -0.18 3.58 9.74
CA SER A 144 0.19 4.41 8.57
C SER A 144 -1.02 5.06 7.88
N HIS A 145 -2.21 4.47 7.94
CA HIS A 145 -3.41 5.08 7.33
C HIS A 145 -3.83 6.36 8.07
N VAL A 146 -3.83 6.33 9.41
CA VAL A 146 -4.10 7.52 10.25
C VAL A 146 -3.06 8.60 9.97
N ALA A 147 -1.78 8.23 10.00
CA ALA A 147 -0.70 9.18 9.76
C ALA A 147 -0.75 9.77 8.33
N ALA A 148 -1.09 8.99 7.31
CA ALA A 148 -1.27 9.48 5.95
C ALA A 148 -2.40 10.53 5.86
N THR A 149 -3.50 10.32 6.58
CA THR A 149 -4.59 11.28 6.68
C THR A 149 -4.15 12.58 7.37
N MET A 150 -3.38 12.48 8.44
CA MET A 150 -2.79 13.66 9.12
C MET A 150 -1.85 14.45 8.20
N PHE A 151 -0.93 13.78 7.52
CA PHE A 151 -0.02 14.44 6.57
C PHE A 151 -0.74 15.09 5.38
N ALA A 152 -1.86 14.52 4.93
CA ALA A 152 -2.67 15.11 3.87
C ALA A 152 -3.30 16.44 4.30
N VAL A 153 -3.82 16.52 5.54
CA VAL A 153 -4.37 17.75 6.11
C VAL A 153 -3.27 18.80 6.30
N GLU A 154 -2.13 18.41 6.89
CA GLU A 154 -1.00 19.32 7.12
C GLU A 154 -0.47 19.90 5.80
N SER A 155 -0.36 19.06 4.76
CA SER A 155 0.03 19.51 3.42
C SER A 155 -0.99 20.48 2.81
N GLY A 156 -2.29 20.25 3.00
CA GLY A 156 -3.35 21.16 2.57
C GLY A 156 -3.31 22.50 3.31
N ALA A 157 -3.15 22.49 4.63
CA ALA A 157 -3.05 23.69 5.46
C ALA A 157 -1.80 24.51 5.12
N ASN A 158 -0.66 23.85 4.90
CA ASN A 158 0.57 24.51 4.47
C ASN A 158 0.46 25.12 3.07
N TRP A 159 -0.30 24.51 2.16
CA TRP A 159 -0.56 25.07 0.83
C TRP A 159 -1.34 26.38 0.93
N THR A 160 -2.43 26.43 1.70
CA THR A 160 -3.24 27.65 1.87
C THR A 160 -2.42 28.81 2.47
N LYS A 161 -1.47 28.53 3.37
CA LYS A 161 -0.59 29.55 3.95
C LYS A 161 0.46 30.12 2.98
N LYS A 162 0.76 29.41 1.89
CA LYS A 162 1.80 29.78 0.90
C LYS A 162 1.30 30.65 -0.26
N GLU A 163 0.02 31.05 -0.30
CA GLU A 163 -0.49 31.93 -1.36
C GLU A 163 0.21 33.30 -1.34
N SER A 164 1.25 33.43 -2.17
CA SER A 164 1.90 34.70 -2.52
C SER A 164 1.13 35.39 -3.65
N CYS A 165 1.09 36.72 -3.60
CA CYS A 165 0.24 37.62 -4.38
C CYS A 165 0.38 37.61 -5.92
N THR A 166 1.14 36.71 -6.55
CA THR A 166 1.54 36.84 -7.97
C THR A 166 1.26 35.64 -8.89
N SER A 167 0.56 34.59 -8.46
CA SER A 167 0.24 33.47 -9.35
C SER A 167 -1.24 33.09 -9.30
N GLN A 168 -1.85 32.96 -10.48
CA GLN A 168 -3.17 32.35 -10.62
C GLN A 168 -3.27 31.02 -9.85
N PRO A 169 -4.47 30.67 -9.34
CA PRO A 169 -4.63 29.56 -8.43
C PRO A 169 -4.45 28.24 -9.19
N CYS A 170 -3.27 27.63 -9.06
CA CYS A 170 -3.20 26.17 -9.14
C CYS A 170 -3.80 25.65 -7.83
N GLY A 171 -5.11 25.36 -7.84
CA GLY A 171 -5.79 24.82 -6.67
C GLY A 171 -5.09 23.55 -6.17
N TRP A 172 -5.02 23.37 -4.85
CA TRP A 172 -4.55 22.12 -4.27
C TRP A 172 -5.49 20.99 -4.68
N VAL A 173 -5.00 20.05 -5.49
CA VAL A 173 -5.78 18.90 -5.93
C VAL A 173 -5.39 17.69 -5.08
N LEU A 174 -6.30 17.25 -4.21
CA LEU A 174 -6.15 15.95 -3.57
C LEU A 174 -6.21 14.86 -4.65
N PRO A 175 -5.24 13.94 -4.70
CA PRO A 175 -5.31 12.84 -5.65
C PRO A 175 -6.60 12.04 -5.47
N SER A 176 -7.36 11.84 -6.55
CA SER A 176 -8.53 10.97 -6.48
C SER A 176 -8.08 9.51 -6.46
N CYS A 177 -8.71 8.69 -5.60
CA CYS A 177 -8.54 7.24 -5.63
C CYS A 177 -9.23 6.64 -6.87
N SER A 178 -8.80 7.00 -8.08
CA SER A 178 -9.21 6.31 -9.30
C SER A 178 -8.54 4.93 -9.37
N SER A 179 -9.24 3.92 -9.89
CA SER A 179 -8.72 2.55 -9.99
C SER A 179 -7.31 2.53 -10.58
N PHE A 180 -6.40 1.77 -9.96
CA PHE A 180 -5.01 1.72 -10.41
C PHE A 180 -4.96 1.11 -11.81
N LYS A 181 -4.68 1.94 -12.81
CA LYS A 181 -4.49 1.49 -14.19
C LYS A 181 -3.03 1.07 -14.33
N SER A 182 -2.80 -0.19 -14.68
CA SER A 182 -1.46 -0.65 -15.04
C SER A 182 -0.92 0.18 -16.20
N ALA A 183 0.29 0.70 -16.06
CA ALA A 183 0.98 1.46 -17.11
C ALA A 183 2.20 0.66 -17.61
N PRO A 184 2.57 0.77 -18.90
CA PRO A 184 3.84 0.25 -19.39
C PRO A 184 5.02 0.79 -18.59
N LEU A 185 6.07 -0.01 -18.39
CA LEU A 185 7.24 0.36 -17.59
C LEU A 185 7.84 1.72 -17.99
N ALA A 186 7.88 2.01 -19.30
CA ALA A 186 8.39 3.28 -19.84
C ALA A 186 7.58 4.52 -19.42
N LYS A 187 6.35 4.34 -18.94
CA LYS A 187 5.45 5.41 -18.49
C LYS A 187 5.36 5.53 -16.96
N ILE A 188 6.09 4.70 -16.21
CA ILE A 188 6.10 4.74 -14.74
C ILE A 188 7.15 5.74 -14.26
N ASP A 189 6.73 6.72 -13.46
CA ASP A 189 7.63 7.66 -12.80
C ASP A 189 8.22 7.05 -11.51
N PHE A 190 9.52 6.73 -11.57
CA PHE A 190 10.30 6.17 -10.46
C PHE A 190 10.93 7.23 -9.54
N THR A 191 10.53 8.50 -9.64
CA THR A 191 11.00 9.54 -8.73
C THR A 191 10.67 9.18 -7.28
N SER A 192 11.66 9.30 -6.39
CA SER A 192 11.49 8.86 -5.01
C SER A 192 10.40 9.66 -4.28
N PRO A 193 9.63 9.05 -3.36
CA PRO A 193 8.62 9.75 -2.57
C PRO A 193 9.17 10.95 -1.80
N ALA A 194 10.40 10.85 -1.27
CA ALA A 194 11.04 11.95 -0.56
C ALA A 194 11.32 13.16 -1.49
N THR A 195 11.72 12.90 -2.74
CA THR A 195 11.89 13.94 -3.75
C THR A 195 10.54 14.55 -4.12
N LYS A 196 9.51 13.73 -4.34
CA LYS A 196 8.16 14.21 -4.63
C LYS A 196 7.59 15.07 -3.51
N TYR A 197 7.73 14.64 -2.25
CA TYR A 197 7.30 15.41 -1.08
C TYR A 197 8.04 16.74 -0.97
N LYS A 198 9.37 16.76 -1.10
CA LYS A 198 10.14 18.01 -1.12
C LYS A 198 9.74 18.94 -2.25
N ASN A 199 9.43 18.41 -3.43
CA ASN A 199 8.99 19.20 -4.56
C ASN A 199 7.56 19.72 -4.38
N PHE A 200 6.70 18.94 -3.71
CA PHE A 200 5.36 19.37 -3.31
C PHE A 200 5.43 20.57 -2.35
N ASP A 201 6.34 20.52 -1.39
CA ASP A 201 6.61 21.64 -0.49
C ASP A 201 7.25 22.85 -1.19
N LYS A 202 8.04 22.61 -2.24
CA LYS A 202 8.83 23.62 -2.97
C LYS A 202 8.18 24.09 -4.28
N GLN A 203 6.87 23.92 -4.46
CA GLN A 203 6.18 24.41 -5.66
C GLN A 203 6.11 25.96 -5.64
N GLU A 204 7.28 26.62 -5.73
CA GLU A 204 7.44 28.01 -6.11
C GLU A 204 7.32 28.11 -7.63
N LEU A 205 6.46 29.01 -8.11
CA LEU A 205 6.40 29.35 -9.53
C LEU A 205 7.62 30.19 -9.90
N HIS A 206 8.53 29.64 -10.69
CA HIS A 206 9.11 30.27 -11.88
C HIS A 206 9.94 29.22 -12.66
N PRO A 207 9.97 29.28 -14.00
CA PRO A 207 10.80 28.38 -14.81
C PRO A 207 12.24 28.87 -14.72
N SER A 208 13.01 28.39 -13.74
CA SER A 208 14.44 28.65 -13.74
C SER A 208 15.24 27.47 -13.24
N SER A 209 16.01 26.95 -14.19
CA SER A 209 17.38 26.48 -14.08
C SER A 209 17.80 25.65 -12.86
N CYS A 210 18.35 24.49 -13.19
CA CYS A 210 19.27 23.72 -12.36
C CYS A 210 18.67 23.09 -11.10
N ALA A 211 17.65 22.23 -11.29
CA ALA A 211 17.80 20.91 -10.68
C ALA A 211 19.09 20.32 -11.25
N THR A 212 20.16 20.24 -10.47
CA THR A 212 21.30 19.40 -10.86
C THR A 212 20.70 18.04 -11.18
N PRO A 213 20.82 17.57 -12.44
CA PRO A 213 20.33 16.24 -12.76
C PRO A 213 21.13 15.33 -11.85
N ARG A 214 20.47 14.65 -10.91
CA ARG A 214 21.02 13.42 -10.36
C ARG A 214 21.42 12.62 -11.58
N THR A 215 22.73 12.48 -11.80
CA THR A 215 23.34 12.02 -13.05
C THR A 215 22.41 11.02 -13.66
N LYS A 216 21.73 11.37 -14.77
CA LYS A 216 20.96 10.39 -15.54
C LYS A 216 21.91 9.21 -15.63
N LYS A 217 21.60 8.07 -14.99
CA LYS A 217 22.42 6.87 -15.13
C LYS A 217 22.60 6.76 -16.63
N GLN A 218 23.83 6.99 -17.09
CA GLN A 218 24.10 7.15 -18.51
C GLN A 218 23.49 5.94 -19.16
N LEU A 219 22.59 6.15 -20.12
CA LEU A 219 21.99 5.05 -20.86
C LEU A 219 23.20 4.30 -21.44
N VAL A 220 23.49 3.13 -20.89
CA VAL A 220 24.67 2.35 -21.28
C VAL A 220 24.54 2.14 -22.78
N SER A 221 25.58 2.51 -23.54
CA SER A 221 25.50 2.38 -25.00
C SER A 221 25.18 0.93 -25.37
N MET A 222 24.49 0.74 -26.50
CA MET A 222 24.15 -0.61 -26.96
C MET A 222 25.40 -1.50 -27.08
N GLU A 223 26.52 -0.91 -27.48
CA GLU A 223 27.83 -1.57 -27.55
C GLU A 223 28.36 -1.99 -26.17
N ALA A 224 28.28 -1.10 -25.18
CA ALA A 224 28.72 -1.42 -23.82
C ALA A 224 27.85 -2.51 -23.17
N ARG A 225 26.54 -2.52 -23.48
CA ARG A 225 25.62 -3.58 -23.07
C ARG A 225 25.98 -4.90 -23.74
N GLN A 226 26.29 -4.89 -25.03
CA GLN A 226 26.68 -6.09 -25.78
C GLN A 226 27.98 -6.68 -25.24
N LYS A 227 29.00 -5.85 -25.00
CA LYS A 227 30.28 -6.26 -24.42
C LYS A 227 30.13 -6.88 -23.03
N PHE A 228 29.23 -6.34 -22.21
CA PHE A 228 28.91 -6.90 -20.89
C PHE A 228 28.27 -8.30 -21.01
N LEU A 229 27.32 -8.48 -21.93
CA LEU A 229 26.67 -9.77 -22.18
C LEU A 229 27.66 -10.82 -22.72
N GLU A 230 28.56 -10.43 -23.60
CA GLU A 230 29.65 -11.29 -24.08
C GLU A 230 30.59 -11.70 -22.96
N THR A 231 30.95 -10.75 -22.08
CA THR A 231 31.77 -11.05 -20.89
C THR A 231 31.07 -12.05 -19.97
N LEU A 232 29.75 -11.92 -19.78
CA LEU A 232 28.96 -12.89 -19.00
C LEU A 232 28.88 -14.25 -19.69
N LYS A 233 28.66 -14.31 -21.01
CA LYS A 233 28.66 -15.57 -21.77
C LYS A 233 30.00 -16.30 -21.63
N ASN A 234 31.10 -15.55 -21.77
CA ASN A 234 32.46 -16.09 -21.68
C ASN A 234 32.91 -16.43 -20.25
N SER A 235 32.14 -16.04 -19.21
CA SER A 235 32.46 -16.37 -17.82
C SER A 235 32.20 -17.85 -17.48
N GLY A 236 31.48 -18.58 -18.34
CA GLY A 236 31.09 -19.98 -18.12
C GLY A 236 29.96 -20.18 -17.10
N ILE A 237 29.46 -19.11 -16.48
CA ILE A 237 28.33 -19.16 -15.53
C ILE A 237 27.01 -19.15 -16.30
N LYS A 238 26.25 -20.26 -16.21
CA LYS A 238 24.92 -20.39 -16.82
C LYS A 238 23.86 -19.57 -16.05
N SER A 239 23.85 -18.26 -16.26
CA SER A 239 22.81 -17.39 -15.69
C SER A 239 21.47 -17.56 -16.42
N ALA A 240 20.38 -17.74 -15.68
CA ALA A 240 19.02 -17.83 -16.23
C ALA A 240 18.63 -16.57 -17.04
N SER A 241 19.25 -15.42 -16.80
CA SER A 241 19.00 -14.21 -17.59
C SER A 241 19.51 -14.30 -19.03
N LEU A 242 20.52 -15.12 -19.32
CA LEU A 242 21.11 -15.26 -20.66
C LEU A 242 20.24 -16.14 -21.59
N SER A 243 19.40 -17.01 -21.03
CA SER A 243 18.46 -17.85 -21.83
C SER A 243 17.39 -17.03 -22.55
N LEU A 244 17.09 -15.83 -22.05
CA LEU A 244 16.10 -14.93 -22.62
C LEU A 244 16.68 -13.95 -23.65
N ILE A 245 18.01 -13.94 -23.82
CA ILE A 245 18.71 -12.98 -24.69
C ILE A 245 19.12 -13.66 -26.00
N PRO A 246 18.62 -13.18 -27.16
CA PRO A 246 19.00 -13.72 -28.46
C PRO A 246 20.53 -13.69 -28.67
N GLY A 247 21.13 -14.82 -29.04
CA GLY A 247 22.57 -14.98 -29.27
C GLY A 247 23.38 -15.42 -28.04
N CYS A 248 22.81 -15.32 -26.84
CA CYS A 248 23.39 -15.88 -25.60
C CYS A 248 22.64 -17.13 -25.09
N ASN A 249 21.53 -17.47 -25.72
CA ASN A 249 20.62 -18.55 -25.32
C ASN A 249 20.96 -19.92 -25.93
N GLU A 250 21.91 -19.98 -26.86
CA GLU A 250 22.32 -21.22 -27.55
C GLU A 250 22.83 -22.30 -26.59
N ASP A 251 23.46 -21.90 -25.48
CA ASP A 251 23.98 -22.82 -24.46
C ASP A 251 22.90 -23.29 -23.46
N PHE A 252 21.67 -22.77 -23.58
CA PHE A 252 20.52 -23.04 -22.72
C PHE A 252 19.48 -23.93 -23.43
N ILE A 253 19.95 -25.02 -24.00
CA ILE A 253 19.09 -26.07 -24.55
C ILE A 253 18.57 -26.88 -23.36
N PRO A 254 17.23 -27.05 -23.20
CA PRO A 254 16.71 -27.94 -22.18
C PRO A 254 17.15 -29.38 -22.50
N GLU A 255 18.10 -29.90 -21.75
CA GLU A 255 18.44 -31.32 -21.73
C GLU A 255 17.31 -32.08 -21.04
N GLY A 256 16.32 -32.52 -21.81
CA GLY A 256 15.27 -33.39 -21.28
C GLY A 256 13.95 -33.27 -22.03
N SER A 257 13.77 -34.10 -23.05
CA SER A 257 12.47 -34.41 -23.65
C SER A 257 11.63 -35.39 -22.80
N PHE A 258 12.02 -35.64 -21.54
CA PHE A 258 11.26 -36.49 -20.63
C PHE A 258 10.33 -35.65 -19.75
N LEU A 259 9.47 -34.85 -20.38
CA LEU A 259 8.25 -34.48 -19.70
C LEU A 259 7.41 -35.76 -19.54
N PRO A 260 6.91 -36.06 -18.33
CA PRO A 260 6.01 -37.18 -18.16
C PRO A 260 4.81 -37.00 -19.09
N LYS A 261 4.31 -38.10 -19.65
CA LYS A 261 3.10 -38.03 -20.49
C LYS A 261 2.00 -37.33 -19.70
N PRO A 262 1.24 -36.39 -20.33
CA PRO A 262 0.21 -35.65 -19.63
C PRO A 262 -0.82 -36.60 -19.02
N LEU A 263 -1.39 -36.24 -17.86
CA LEU A 263 -2.35 -37.09 -17.13
C LEU A 263 -3.59 -37.46 -17.94
N SER A 264 -3.90 -36.72 -19.00
CA SER A 264 -4.94 -37.07 -19.97
C SER A 264 -4.69 -38.42 -20.65
N THR A 265 -3.45 -38.89 -20.73
CA THR A 265 -3.08 -40.21 -21.28
C THR A 265 -3.36 -41.37 -20.34
N LEU A 266 -3.63 -41.09 -19.05
CA LEU A 266 -4.01 -42.10 -18.06
C LEU A 266 -5.51 -42.43 -18.09
N PHE A 267 -6.31 -41.69 -18.86
CA PHE A 267 -7.73 -41.92 -18.97
C PHE A 267 -8.01 -43.16 -19.84
N SER A 268 -8.56 -44.22 -19.24
CA SER A 268 -9.19 -45.32 -19.97
C SER A 268 -10.71 -45.27 -19.80
N LYS A 269 -11.44 -45.49 -20.90
CA LYS A 269 -12.91 -45.62 -20.89
C LYS A 269 -13.36 -46.77 -20.01
N ASP A 270 -12.53 -47.79 -19.81
CA ASP A 270 -12.83 -48.96 -18.99
C ASP A 270 -12.93 -48.63 -17.50
N HIS A 271 -12.39 -47.48 -17.07
CA HIS A 271 -12.50 -47.01 -15.68
C HIS A 271 -13.82 -46.31 -15.36
N THR A 272 -14.65 -46.02 -16.37
CA THR A 272 -15.96 -45.38 -16.17
C THR A 272 -17.02 -46.31 -15.60
N SER A 273 -16.81 -47.63 -15.70
CA SER A 273 -17.69 -48.68 -15.17
C SER A 273 -17.21 -49.29 -13.86
N LEU A 274 -16.07 -48.84 -13.32
CA LEU A 274 -15.50 -49.35 -12.07
C LEU A 274 -16.22 -48.79 -10.84
N THR A 275 -16.34 -49.62 -9.81
CA THR A 275 -16.84 -49.16 -8.51
C THR A 275 -15.83 -48.24 -7.82
N ARG A 276 -16.30 -47.40 -6.90
CA ARG A 276 -15.47 -46.38 -6.21
C ARG A 276 -14.24 -46.97 -5.51
N THR A 277 -14.36 -48.18 -4.98
CA THR A 277 -13.27 -48.91 -4.32
C THR A 277 -12.21 -49.39 -5.31
N ASP A 278 -12.63 -49.90 -6.46
CA ASP A 278 -11.72 -50.41 -7.50
C ASP A 278 -10.99 -49.26 -8.21
N CYS A 279 -11.70 -48.16 -8.46
CA CYS A 279 -11.11 -46.92 -8.98
C CYS A 279 -9.98 -46.40 -8.09
N ARG A 280 -10.16 -46.44 -6.76
CA ARG A 280 -9.16 -45.96 -5.80
C ARG A 280 -7.93 -46.87 -5.72
N CYS A 281 -8.12 -48.17 -5.89
CA CYS A 281 -7.03 -49.15 -5.92
C CYS A 281 -6.21 -49.01 -7.21
N SER A 282 -6.89 -48.85 -8.35
CA SER A 282 -6.27 -48.60 -9.66
C SER A 282 -5.50 -47.27 -9.68
N SER A 283 -6.09 -46.18 -9.18
CA SER A 283 -5.41 -44.87 -9.17
C SER A 283 -4.17 -44.86 -8.28
N SER A 284 -4.19 -45.55 -7.15
CA SER A 284 -3.03 -45.67 -6.24
C SER A 284 -1.89 -46.47 -6.89
N THR A 285 -2.23 -47.49 -7.69
CA THR A 285 -1.26 -48.30 -8.43
C THR A 285 -0.63 -47.51 -9.57
N ILE A 286 -1.44 -46.80 -10.37
CA ILE A 286 -0.97 -45.93 -11.46
C ILE A 286 -0.07 -44.82 -10.89
N PHE A 287 -0.49 -44.18 -9.80
CA PHE A 287 0.29 -43.13 -9.15
C PHE A 287 1.63 -43.65 -8.63
N SER A 288 1.67 -44.86 -8.06
CA SER A 288 2.92 -45.48 -7.60
C SER A 288 3.85 -45.87 -8.76
N SER A 289 3.30 -46.16 -9.95
CA SER A 289 4.08 -46.43 -11.16
C SER A 289 4.61 -45.17 -11.86
N TYR A 290 4.04 -44.00 -11.54
CA TYR A 290 4.48 -42.70 -12.04
C TYR A 290 5.68 -42.20 -11.22
N SER A 291 6.86 -42.74 -11.52
CA SER A 291 8.12 -42.21 -11.00
C SER A 291 8.57 -41.00 -11.83
N LEU A 292 8.65 -39.82 -11.21
CA LEU A 292 9.41 -38.71 -11.76
C LEU A 292 10.88 -38.90 -11.37
N PRO A 293 11.84 -38.88 -12.31
CA PRO A 293 13.25 -38.86 -11.95
C PRO A 293 13.51 -37.60 -11.09
N GLN A 294 13.99 -37.79 -9.87
CA GLN A 294 14.18 -36.75 -8.84
C GLN A 294 15.18 -35.64 -9.21
N THR A 295 15.75 -35.66 -10.42
CA THR A 295 16.83 -34.75 -10.82
C THR A 295 16.39 -33.46 -11.50
N THR A 296 15.10 -33.23 -11.68
CA THR A 296 14.60 -31.94 -12.22
C THR A 296 13.65 -31.29 -11.24
N PHE A 297 13.93 -30.02 -10.92
CA PHE A 297 13.27 -29.12 -9.95
C PHE A 297 13.88 -29.05 -8.55
N PHE A 298 15.07 -28.45 -8.44
CA PHE A 298 15.37 -27.60 -7.28
C PHE A 298 14.78 -26.21 -7.53
N PHE A 299 13.54 -26.02 -7.07
CA PHE A 299 13.02 -24.72 -6.64
C PHE A 299 12.22 -25.00 -5.36
N PRO A 300 12.68 -24.59 -4.18
CA PRO A 300 11.90 -24.75 -2.96
C PRO A 300 10.86 -23.62 -2.94
N LEU A 301 9.67 -23.89 -3.48
CA LEU A 301 8.47 -23.22 -3.03
C LEU A 301 7.64 -24.25 -2.27
N ALA A 302 7.76 -24.21 -0.95
CA ALA A 302 6.78 -24.81 -0.07
C ALA A 302 5.45 -24.09 -0.29
N LEU A 303 4.53 -24.73 -1.00
CA LEU A 303 3.10 -24.42 -0.90
C LEU A 303 2.40 -25.69 -0.39
N ASP A 304 2.21 -25.69 0.92
CA ASP A 304 1.33 -26.60 1.61
C ASP A 304 -0.11 -26.21 1.24
N ILE A 305 -0.74 -26.95 0.33
CA ILE A 305 -2.17 -26.84 0.06
C ILE A 305 -2.79 -28.20 0.37
N GLY A 306 -3.28 -28.34 1.61
CA GLY A 306 -4.23 -29.36 1.98
C GLY A 306 -5.53 -29.14 1.21
N LEU A 307 -5.79 -29.95 0.18
CA LEU A 307 -7.05 -29.95 -0.54
C LEU A 307 -8.02 -30.92 0.13
N THR A 308 -8.75 -30.42 1.14
CA THR A 308 -9.97 -31.05 1.63
C THR A 308 -11.06 -30.80 0.58
N VAL A 309 -11.29 -31.78 -0.31
CA VAL A 309 -12.40 -31.72 -1.26
C VAL A 309 -13.69 -32.12 -0.55
N LEU A 310 -14.51 -31.11 -0.29
CA LEU A 310 -15.94 -31.20 0.01
C LEU A 310 -16.66 -31.98 -1.10
N ILE A 311 -17.44 -32.98 -0.69
CA ILE A 311 -18.49 -33.63 -1.50
C ILE A 311 -19.82 -33.11 -0.91
N PRO A 312 -20.85 -32.79 -1.74
CA PRO A 312 -22.16 -32.37 -1.25
C PRO A 312 -22.83 -33.42 -0.35
#